data_AF-A0AAN5CBG9-F1
#
_entry.id   AF-A0AAN5CBG9-F1
#
_cell.length_a   1.000
_cell.length_b   1.000
_cell.length_c   1.000
_cell.angle_alpha   90.00
_cell.angle_beta   90.00
_cell.angle_gamma   90.00
#
_symmetry.space_group_name_H-M   'P 1'
#
loop_
_entity.id
_entity.type
_entity.pdbx_description
1 polymer ?
#
loop_
_entity_poly.entity_id
_entity_poly.type
_entity_poly.pdbx_seq_one_letter_code
_entity_poly.pdbx_strand_id
1 'polypeptide(L)'
;GVQEKSFNKDVVYLYQFSGTPTASSLSNFCIKVEAFCRLYNIKIERRNTLFGRGKNNLLPFIELNGEHIADSQIILRRLTEHFKIKPHPDEQSAALGHAISRMLENHTVHILRIDLNMCISRVF
;
A
#
# COMPACT_ATOMS: atom_id res chain seq x y z
N GLY A 1 -9.97 -14.27 -8.60
CA GLY A 1 -10.94 -13.33 -9.21
C GLY A 1 -10.92 -12.03 -8.43
N VAL A 2 -11.68 -11.03 -8.87
CA VAL A 2 -11.95 -9.83 -8.05
C VAL A 2 -12.88 -10.17 -6.89
N GLN A 3 -12.71 -9.49 -5.76
CA GLN A 3 -13.49 -9.61 -4.55
C GLN A 3 -14.61 -8.56 -4.51
N GLU A 4 -14.39 -7.38 -5.08
CA GLU A 4 -15.39 -6.34 -5.25
C GLU A 4 -16.15 -6.52 -6.57
N LYS A 5 -17.41 -6.97 -6.49
CA LYS A 5 -18.24 -7.27 -7.66
C LYS A 5 -18.91 -6.03 -8.25
N SER A 6 -19.10 -4.99 -7.43
CA SER A 6 -19.76 -3.73 -7.79
C SER A 6 -18.89 -2.56 -7.37
N PHE A 7 -17.82 -2.32 -8.14
CA PHE A 7 -16.85 -1.28 -7.84
C PHE A 7 -17.36 0.11 -8.24
N ASN A 8 -16.95 1.13 -7.48
CA ASN A 8 -17.04 2.52 -7.89
C ASN A 8 -15.89 2.86 -8.83
N LYS A 9 -16.20 3.57 -9.93
CA LYS A 9 -15.19 3.97 -10.90
C LYS A 9 -14.13 4.87 -10.25
N ASP A 10 -12.87 4.56 -10.53
CA ASP A 10 -11.68 5.30 -10.06
C ASP A 10 -11.54 5.39 -8.54
N VAL A 11 -12.13 4.42 -7.83
CA VAL A 11 -11.88 4.16 -6.41
C VAL A 11 -10.96 2.94 -6.31
N VAL A 12 -9.87 3.09 -5.58
CA VAL A 12 -8.92 2.00 -5.30
C VAL A 12 -9.39 1.24 -4.06
N TYR A 13 -9.74 -0.03 -4.24
CA TYR A 13 -10.02 -0.94 -3.12
C TYR A 13 -8.71 -1.58 -2.68
N LEU A 14 -8.12 -1.06 -1.59
CA LEU A 14 -6.83 -1.50 -1.07
C LEU A 14 -7.02 -2.60 -0.03
N TYR A 15 -6.57 -3.81 -0.36
CA TYR A 15 -6.55 -4.93 0.57
C TYR A 15 -5.19 -4.99 1.28
N GLN A 16 -5.22 -4.92 2.60
CA GLN A 16 -4.02 -4.82 3.43
C GLN A 16 -4.22 -5.44 4.82
N PHE A 17 -3.12 -5.62 5.56
CA PHE A 17 -3.22 -5.93 6.99
C PHE A 17 -3.80 -4.73 7.76
N SER A 18 -4.54 -5.01 8.83
CA SER A 18 -4.90 -3.99 9.81
C SER A 18 -3.67 -3.24 10.33
N GLY A 19 -3.85 -1.99 10.71
CA GLY A 19 -2.80 -1.14 11.28
C GLY A 19 -2.87 -1.04 12.81
N THR A 20 -2.07 -0.12 13.33
CA THR A 20 -2.07 0.37 14.72
C THR A 20 -2.57 1.83 14.73
N PRO A 21 -2.72 2.48 15.90
CA PRO A 21 -3.03 3.91 15.94
C PRO A 21 -2.00 4.81 15.24
N THR A 22 -0.74 4.36 15.12
CA THR A 22 0.39 5.12 14.55
C THR A 22 0.72 4.72 13.12
N ALA A 23 0.33 3.53 12.67
CA ALA A 23 0.64 3.01 11.34
C ALA A 23 -0.61 2.43 10.67
N SER A 24 -0.85 2.75 9.39
CA SER A 24 -2.07 2.33 8.70
C SER A 24 -2.14 0.82 8.40
N SER A 25 -1.02 0.11 8.46
CA SER A 25 -0.93 -1.34 8.27
C SER A 25 0.29 -1.92 8.99
N LEU A 26 0.24 -3.20 9.36
CA LEU A 26 1.38 -3.95 9.89
C LEU A 26 2.42 -4.36 8.82
N SER A 27 2.25 -3.94 7.57
CA SER A 27 3.19 -4.21 6.48
C SER A 27 3.65 -2.92 5.81
N ASN A 28 4.97 -2.74 5.65
CA ASN A 28 5.55 -1.60 4.95
C ASN A 28 5.08 -1.48 3.50
N PHE A 29 4.87 -2.61 2.83
CA PHE A 29 4.37 -2.61 1.46
C PHE A 29 2.94 -2.07 1.38
N CYS A 30 2.11 -2.37 2.39
CA CYS A 30 0.74 -1.84 2.48
C CYS A 30 0.74 -0.33 2.76
N ILE A 31 1.54 0.11 3.74
CA ILE A 31 1.73 1.54 4.06
C ILE A 31 2.22 2.30 2.82
N LYS A 32 3.18 1.74 2.08
CA LYS A 32 3.71 2.33 0.85
C LYS A 32 2.62 2.61 -0.18
N VAL A 33 1.78 1.62 -0.48
CA VAL A 33 0.67 1.79 -1.45
C VAL A 33 -0.32 2.84 -0.95
N GLU A 34 -0.68 2.79 0.33
CA GLU A 34 -1.61 3.76 0.90
C GLU A 34 -1.06 5.19 0.89
N ALA A 35 0.20 5.38 1.28
CA ALA A 35 0.88 6.67 1.28
C ALA A 35 0.98 7.24 -0.13
N PHE A 36 1.31 6.42 -1.13
CA PHE A 36 1.33 6.83 -2.54
C PHE A 36 -0.03 7.36 -2.98
N CYS A 37 -1.10 6.61 -2.71
CA CYS A 37 -2.45 7.04 -3.06
C CYS A 37 -2.84 8.34 -2.35
N ARG A 38 -2.52 8.49 -1.06
CA ARG A 38 -2.77 9.74 -0.30
C ARG A 38 -2.00 10.93 -0.88
N LEU A 39 -0.73 10.74 -1.23
CA LEU A 39 0.13 11.79 -1.79
C LEU A 39 -0.45 12.37 -3.08
N TYR A 40 -1.03 11.53 -3.92
CA TYR A 40 -1.64 11.94 -5.19
C TYR A 40 -3.16 12.15 -5.12
N ASN A 41 -3.73 12.23 -3.91
CA ASN A 41 -5.17 12.40 -3.69
C ASN A 41 -6.06 11.38 -4.42
N ILE A 42 -5.56 10.15 -4.58
CA ILE A 42 -6.33 9.03 -5.13
C ILE A 42 -7.35 8.58 -4.08
N LYS A 43 -8.61 8.37 -4.49
CA LYS A 43 -9.65 7.85 -3.61
C LYS A 43 -9.38 6.39 -3.28
N ILE A 44 -9.41 6.05 -1.98
CA ILE A 44 -9.15 4.69 -1.49
C ILE A 44 -10.27 4.24 -0.57
N GLU A 45 -10.69 2.99 -0.73
CA GLU A 45 -11.41 2.23 0.29
C GLU A 45 -10.49 1.13 0.86
N ARG A 46 -10.22 1.17 2.16
CA ARG A 46 -9.42 0.14 2.82
C ARG A 46 -10.26 -1.09 3.09
N ARG A 47 -9.72 -2.27 2.76
CA ARG A 47 -10.27 -3.58 3.08
C ARG A 47 -9.23 -4.34 3.91
N ASN A 48 -9.29 -4.13 5.22
CA ASN A 48 -8.37 -4.78 6.15
C ASN A 48 -8.67 -6.28 6.24
N THR A 49 -7.65 -7.11 6.11
CA THR A 49 -7.80 -8.57 6.11
C THR A 49 -6.56 -9.26 6.65
N LEU A 50 -6.77 -10.33 7.41
CA LEU A 50 -5.70 -11.21 7.88
C LEU A 50 -5.41 -12.33 6.86
N PHE A 51 -6.43 -12.77 6.12
CA PHE A 51 -6.37 -13.97 5.27
C PHE A 51 -6.51 -13.68 3.77
N GLY A 52 -6.99 -12.49 3.39
CA GLY A 52 -7.09 -12.11 1.99
C GLY A 52 -5.70 -12.06 1.35
N ARG A 53 -5.59 -12.58 0.13
CA ARG A 53 -4.33 -12.62 -0.63
C ARG A 53 -4.57 -12.24 -2.08
N GLY A 54 -3.59 -11.55 -2.66
CA GLY A 54 -3.58 -11.28 -4.08
C GLY A 54 -3.23 -12.53 -4.89
N LYS A 55 -3.24 -12.39 -6.22
CA LYS A 55 -2.80 -13.45 -7.17
C LYS A 55 -1.38 -13.96 -6.93
N ASN A 56 -0.54 -13.19 -6.23
CA ASN A 56 0.82 -13.56 -5.82
C ASN A 56 0.89 -14.17 -4.41
N ASN A 57 -0.24 -14.51 -3.79
CA ASN A 57 -0.35 -15.00 -2.42
C ASN A 57 0.16 -14.03 -1.33
N LEU A 58 0.20 -12.73 -1.61
CA LEU A 58 0.68 -11.71 -0.68
C LEU A 58 -0.31 -10.54 -0.54
N LEU A 59 -0.08 -9.72 0.49
CA LEU A 59 -0.63 -8.37 0.64
C LEU A 59 0.52 -7.35 0.50
N PRO A 60 0.26 -6.12 0.01
CA PRO A 60 -1.04 -5.64 -0.46
C PRO A 60 -1.38 -6.14 -1.87
N PHE A 61 -2.68 -6.13 -2.17
CA PHE A 61 -3.19 -6.07 -3.55
C PHE A 61 -4.29 -5.02 -3.62
N ILE A 62 -4.59 -4.55 -4.83
CA ILE A 62 -5.70 -3.63 -5.07
C ILE A 62 -6.68 -4.21 -6.07
N GLU A 63 -7.90 -3.67 -6.00
CA GLU A 63 -8.86 -3.76 -7.08
C GLU A 63 -9.19 -2.35 -7.56
N LEU A 64 -9.11 -2.13 -8.87
CA LEU A 64 -9.37 -0.86 -9.51
C LEU A 64 -10.14 -1.11 -10.80
N ASN A 65 -11.33 -0.53 -10.92
CA ASN A 65 -12.15 -0.64 -12.12
C ASN A 65 -12.40 -2.09 -12.59
N GLY A 66 -12.57 -3.01 -11.64
CA GLY A 66 -12.79 -4.44 -11.92
C GLY A 66 -11.51 -5.22 -12.24
N GLU A 67 -10.35 -4.60 -12.12
CA GLU A 67 -9.06 -5.24 -12.30
C GLU A 67 -8.35 -5.50 -10.97
N HIS A 68 -7.92 -6.75 -10.78
CA HIS A 68 -7.11 -7.16 -9.64
C HIS A 68 -5.61 -7.02 -9.95
N ILE A 69 -4.90 -6.22 -9.15
CA ILE A 69 -3.47 -5.93 -9.31
C ILE A 69 -2.74 -6.27 -8.00
N ALA A 70 -1.73 -7.14 -8.06
CA ALA A 70 -0.90 -7.53 -6.92
C ALA A 70 0.53 -7.00 -7.10
N ASP A 71 1.33 -7.08 -6.02
CA ASP A 71 2.69 -6.56 -5.91
C ASP A 71 2.75 -5.03 -5.78
N SER A 72 3.40 -4.51 -4.74
CA SER A 72 3.38 -3.08 -4.43
C SER A 72 4.04 -2.22 -5.50
N GLN A 73 5.08 -2.69 -6.19
CA GLN A 73 5.71 -1.93 -7.28
C GLN A 73 4.81 -1.89 -8.51
N ILE A 74 4.22 -3.03 -8.86
CA ILE A 74 3.30 -3.15 -9.99
C ILE A 74 2.06 -2.30 -9.75
N ILE A 75 1.53 -2.30 -8.52
CA ILE A 75 0.42 -1.44 -8.10
C ILE A 75 0.76 0.03 -8.33
N LEU A 76 1.88 0.52 -7.80
CA LEU A 76 2.30 1.92 -7.96
C LEU A 76 2.44 2.30 -9.44
N ARG A 77 3.11 1.46 -10.24
CA ARG A 77 3.25 1.69 -11.68
C ARG A 77 1.89 1.81 -12.35
N ARG A 78 0.97 0.89 -12.05
CA ARG A 78 -0.35 0.91 -12.68
C ARG A 78 -1.18 2.12 -12.27
N LEU A 79 -1.10 2.55 -11.01
CA LEU A 79 -1.76 3.76 -10.55
C LEU A 79 -1.20 5.01 -11.24
N THR A 80 0.13 5.09 -11.39
CA THR A 80 0.79 6.18 -12.14
C THR A 80 0.27 6.27 -13.57
N GLU A 81 0.23 5.13 -14.27
CA GLU A 81 -0.27 5.04 -15.65
C GLU A 81 -1.76 5.41 -15.73
N HIS A 82 -2.61 4.85 -14.86
CA HIS A 82 -4.07 5.05 -14.87
C HIS A 82 -4.47 6.49 -14.55
N PHE A 83 -3.91 7.07 -13.48
CA PHE A 83 -4.22 8.42 -13.03
C PHE A 83 -3.38 9.51 -13.73
N LYS A 84 -2.52 9.12 -14.69
CA LYS A 84 -1.64 10.02 -15.44
C LYS A 84 -0.82 10.92 -14.52
N ILE A 85 -0.29 10.31 -13.45
CA ILE A 85 0.54 11.01 -12.47
C ILE A 85 1.83 11.46 -13.17
N LYS A 86 2.10 12.76 -13.11
CA LYS A 86 3.34 13.31 -13.66
C LYS A 86 4.51 12.96 -12.74
N PRO A 87 5.67 12.56 -13.29
CA PRO A 87 6.90 12.48 -12.53
C PRO A 87 7.16 13.81 -11.83
N HIS A 88 7.78 13.78 -10.65
CA HIS A 88 8.21 15.01 -10.02
C HIS A 88 9.18 15.73 -10.98
N PRO A 89 9.05 17.05 -11.19
CA PRO A 89 9.86 17.78 -12.18
C PRO A 89 11.36 17.77 -11.88
N ASP A 90 11.74 17.39 -10.65
CA ASP A 90 13.12 17.25 -10.22
C ASP A 90 13.53 15.76 -10.14
N GLU A 91 14.46 15.37 -11.00
CA GLU A 91 15.00 14.00 -11.11
C GLU A 91 15.70 13.56 -9.82
N GLN A 92 16.26 14.49 -9.05
CA GLN A 92 16.89 14.21 -7.75
C GLN A 92 15.85 13.80 -6.71
N SER A 93 14.73 14.50 -6.65
CA SER A 93 13.59 14.16 -5.78
C SER A 93 12.97 12.80 -6.14
N ALA A 94 12.95 12.42 -7.42
CA ALA A 94 12.49 11.10 -7.85
C ALA A 94 13.47 9.99 -7.42
N ALA A 95 14.78 10.18 -7.64
CA ALA A 95 15.81 9.25 -7.21
C ALA A 95 15.85 9.08 -5.69
N LEU A 96 15.70 10.20 -4.95
CA LEU A 96 15.60 10.20 -3.49
C LEU A 96 14.35 9.47 -3.01
N GLY A 97 13.19 9.71 -3.63
CA GLY A 97 11.95 8.99 -3.32
C GLY A 97 12.08 7.48 -3.56
N HIS A 98 12.76 7.08 -4.64
CA HIS A 98 13.07 5.68 -4.91
C HIS A 98 14.02 5.08 -3.86
N ALA A 99 15.09 5.79 -3.49
CA ALA A 99 16.03 5.36 -2.46
C ALA A 99 15.34 5.21 -1.10
N ILE A 100 14.52 6.19 -0.69
CA ILE A 100 13.70 6.14 0.53
C ILE A 100 12.75 4.95 0.48
N SER A 101 12.05 4.72 -0.64
CA SER A 101 11.16 3.57 -0.77
C SER A 101 11.91 2.24 -0.61
N ARG A 102 13.09 2.10 -1.21
CA ARG A 102 13.93 0.89 -1.09
C ARG A 102 14.47 0.71 0.33
N MET A 103 14.85 1.81 0.99
CA MET A 103 15.25 1.81 2.39
C MET A 103 14.08 1.42 3.31
N LEU A 104 12.86 1.93 3.07
CA LEU A 104 11.69 1.56 3.85
C LEU A 104 11.32 0.08 3.67
N GLU A 105 11.48 -0.45 2.47
CA GLU A 105 11.26 -1.87 2.19
C GLU A 105 12.30 -2.78 2.85
N ASN A 106 13.57 -2.36 2.90
CA ASN A 106 14.66 -3.17 3.43
C ASN A 106 14.92 -2.96 4.95
N HIS A 107 14.71 -1.76 5.50
CA HIS A 107 15.11 -1.37 6.86
C HIS A 107 13.94 -1.06 7.83
N THR A 108 12.70 -0.85 7.37
CA THR A 108 11.53 -0.60 8.25
C THR A 108 10.99 -1.90 8.89
N VAL A 109 11.84 -2.90 9.06
CA VAL A 109 11.57 -4.01 9.97
C VAL A 109 11.66 -3.52 11.43
N HIS A 110 12.51 -2.53 11.74
CA HIS A 110 12.77 -2.13 13.13
C HIS A 110 11.68 -1.25 13.78
N ILE A 111 11.14 -0.25 13.07
CA ILE A 111 10.13 0.67 13.65
C ILE A 111 8.78 -0.05 13.80
N LEU A 112 8.35 -0.80 12.79
CA LEU A 112 7.17 -1.66 12.92
C LEU A 112 7.35 -2.71 14.02
N ARG A 113 8.55 -3.27 14.21
CA ARG A 113 8.84 -4.20 15.32
C ARG A 113 8.65 -3.56 16.70
N ILE A 114 9.04 -2.29 16.88
CA ILE A 114 8.85 -1.59 18.16
C ILE A 114 7.36 -1.39 18.44
N ASP A 115 6.60 -0.90 17.45
CA ASP A 115 5.16 -0.69 17.58
C ASP A 115 4.38 -2.00 17.78
N LEU A 116 4.74 -3.06 17.04
CA LEU A 116 4.19 -4.41 17.23
C LEU A 116 4.50 -4.96 18.63
N ASN A 117 5.75 -4.82 19.10
CA ASN A 117 6.14 -5.27 20.43
C ASN A 117 5.39 -4.51 21.53
N MET A 118 5.19 -3.20 21.38
CA MET A 118 4.36 -2.39 22.29
C MET A 118 2.88 -2.78 22.27
N CYS A 119 2.38 -3.20 21.11
CA CYS A 119 0.98 -3.61 20.98
C CYS A 119 0.77 -5.01 21.58
N ILE A 120 1.73 -5.93 21.41
CA ILE A 120 1.69 -7.28 21.99
C ILE A 120 1.87 -7.22 23.52
N SER A 121 2.75 -6.37 24.04
CA SER A 121 2.98 -6.22 25.49
C SER A 121 1.86 -5.49 26.24
N ARG A 122 0.83 -4.98 25.55
CA ARG A 122 -0.41 -4.47 26.16
C ARG A 122 -1.55 -5.50 26.20
N VAL A 123 -1.35 -6.65 25.55
CA VAL A 123 -2.32 -7.76 25.48
C VAL A 123 -1.93 -8.90 26.42
N PHE A 124 -0.74 -8.84 27.03
CA PHE A 124 -0.27 -9.72 28.10
C PHE A 124 0.06 -8.94 29.36
#